data_AF-A0A529FCJ4-F1
#
_entry.id   AF-A0A529FCJ4-F1
#
_cell.length_a   1.000
_cell.length_b   1.000
_cell.length_c   1.000
_cell.angle_alpha   90.00
_cell.angle_beta   90.00
_cell.angle_gamma   90.00
#
_symmetry.space_group_name_H-M   'P 1'
#
loop_
_entity.id
_entity.type
_entity.pdbx_description
1 polymer ?
#
loop_
_entity_poly.entity_id
_entity_poly.type
_entity_poly.pdbx_seq_one_letter_code
_entity_poly.pdbx_strand_id
1 'polypeptide(L)'
;VFYIGLGLALAIYAVSFGKKLYEFVLNALSLGDTDTILKILGLIDAALVASLVVMVIISGYENFVSRFDENDGKVHWLGTIDVGSLKVKVASTIVAISSIHLLQVFLNSVSYTTDQLMWLTIIHLAFVLSALMLAY
;
A
#
# COMPACT_ATOMS: atom_id res chain seq x y z
N VAL A 1 7.52 -20.61 -8.98
CA VAL A 1 8.57 -19.57 -8.98
C VAL A 1 8.04 -18.23 -8.47
N PHE A 2 6.98 -17.65 -9.08
CA PHE A 2 6.42 -16.36 -8.64
C PHE A 2 6.01 -16.29 -7.16
N TYR A 3 5.26 -17.28 -6.64
CA TYR A 3 4.85 -17.29 -5.22
C TYR A 3 6.02 -17.42 -4.25
N ILE A 4 7.04 -18.21 -4.61
CA ILE A 4 8.27 -18.35 -3.82
C ILE A 4 9.02 -17.00 -3.81
N GLY A 5 9.10 -16.32 -4.96
CA GLY A 5 9.69 -14.99 -5.06
C GLY A 5 8.95 -13.94 -4.21
N LEU A 6 7.61 -13.92 -4.26
CA LEU A 6 6.79 -13.03 -3.43
C LEU A 6 6.93 -13.33 -1.93
N GLY A 7 6.98 -14.62 -1.55
CA GLY A 7 7.24 -15.02 -0.17
C GLY A 7 8.62 -14.59 0.34
N LEU A 8 9.66 -14.74 -0.49
CA LEU A 8 11.00 -14.28 -0.17
C LEU A 8 11.06 -12.74 -0.04
N ALA A 9 10.41 -12.02 -0.95
CA ALA A 9 10.28 -10.57 -0.88
C ALA A 9 9.60 -10.13 0.42
N LEU A 10 8.51 -10.80 0.81
CA LEU A 10 7.81 -10.53 2.06
C LEU A 10 8.69 -10.82 3.29
N ALA A 11 9.48 -11.89 3.27
CA ALA A 11 10.42 -12.20 4.35
C ALA A 11 11.52 -11.14 4.50
N ILE A 12 12.13 -10.71 3.39
CA ILE A 12 13.10 -9.60 3.38
C ILE A 12 12.45 -8.32 3.92
N TYR A 13 11.22 -8.05 3.49
CA TYR A 13 10.47 -6.88 3.93
C TYR A 13 10.14 -6.93 5.42
N ALA A 14 9.78 -8.11 5.96
CA ALA A 14 9.54 -8.32 7.39
C ALA A 14 10.78 -8.04 8.24
N VAL A 15 11.98 -8.44 7.78
CA VAL A 15 13.24 -8.12 8.46
C VAL A 15 13.48 -6.60 8.46
N SER A 16 13.23 -5.92 7.34
CA SER A 16 13.33 -4.46 7.24
C SER A 16 12.36 -3.75 8.19
N PHE A 17 11.11 -4.22 8.27
CA PHE A 17 10.11 -3.73 9.22
C PHE A 17 10.58 -3.93 10.66
N GLY A 18 11.07 -5.12 11.00
CA GLY A 18 11.60 -5.42 12.34
C GLY A 18 12.75 -4.50 12.73
N LYS A 19 13.66 -4.19 11.79
CA LYS A 19 14.74 -3.22 12.01
C LYS A 19 14.21 -1.82 12.30
N LYS A 20 13.26 -1.32 11.50
CA LYS A 20 12.64 0.00 11.72
C LYS A 20 11.93 0.07 13.07
N LEU A 21 11.22 -0.99 13.44
CA LEU A 21 10.51 -1.08 14.71
C LEU A 21 11.49 -1.08 15.89
N TYR A 22 12.55 -1.87 15.80
CA TYR A 22 13.59 -1.93 16.83
C TYR A 22 14.25 -0.56 17.03
N GLU A 23 14.62 0.12 15.94
CA GLU A 23 15.19 1.47 15.99
C GLU A 23 14.20 2.48 16.60
N PHE A 24 12.91 2.38 16.26
CA PHE A 24 11.89 3.24 16.84
C PHE A 24 11.76 3.01 18.35
N VAL A 25 11.68 1.76 18.81
CA VAL A 25 11.54 1.43 20.25
C VAL A 25 12.73 1.96 21.05
N LEU A 26 13.95 1.85 20.54
CA LEU A 26 15.14 2.34 21.25
C LEU A 26 15.19 3.86 21.37
N ASN A 27 14.66 4.59 20.39
CA ASN A 27 14.73 6.04 20.34
C ASN A 27 13.40 6.73 20.72
N ALA A 28 12.33 5.98 20.99
CA ALA A 28 10.98 6.51 21.20
C ALA A 28 10.89 7.57 22.31
N LEU A 29 11.72 7.44 23.35
CA LEU A 29 11.74 8.38 24.49
C LEU A 29 12.64 9.61 24.26
N SER A 30 13.46 9.60 23.21
CA SER A 30 14.39 10.68 22.87
C SER A 30 13.99 11.47 21.62
N LEU A 31 13.00 11.00 20.87
CA LEU A 31 12.48 11.66 19.68
C LEU A 31 11.51 12.79 20.07
N GLY A 32 11.52 13.88 19.31
CA GLY A 32 10.48 14.89 19.41
C GLY A 32 9.12 14.37 18.93
N ASP A 33 8.03 15.08 19.25
CA ASP A 33 6.66 14.68 18.89
C ASP A 33 6.49 14.47 17.37
N THR A 34 7.03 15.38 16.56
CA THR A 34 6.97 15.30 15.10
C THR A 34 7.70 14.06 14.57
N ASP A 35 8.92 13.80 15.03
CA ASP A 35 9.72 12.66 14.58
C ASP A 35 9.10 11.33 14.99
N THR A 36 8.47 11.29 16.17
CA THR A 36 7.71 10.14 16.65
C THR A 36 6.55 9.81 15.72
N ILE A 37 5.76 10.81 15.33
CA ILE A 37 4.66 10.65 14.37
C ILE A 37 5.19 10.15 13.02
N LEU A 38 6.29 10.72 12.52
CA LEU A 38 6.89 10.32 11.25
C LEU A 38 7.37 8.86 11.26
N LYS A 39 8.01 8.41 12.35
CA LYS A 39 8.45 7.02 12.49
C LYS A 39 7.26 6.06 12.55
N ILE A 40 6.20 6.40 13.27
CA ILE A 40 4.96 5.61 13.31
C ILE A 40 4.34 5.52 11.92
N LEU A 41 4.26 6.64 11.18
CA LEU A 41 3.68 6.64 9.84
C LEU A 41 4.46 5.75 8.87
N GLY A 42 5.79 5.75 8.95
CA GLY A 42 6.64 4.85 8.17
C GLY A 42 6.50 3.36 8.54
N LEU A 43 6.14 3.04 9.78
CA LEU A 43 5.81 1.67 10.20
C LEU A 43 4.43 1.25 9.66
N ILE A 44 3.44 2.13 9.72
CA ILE A 44 2.11 1.89 9.15
C ILE A 44 2.20 1.64 7.64
N ASP A 45 2.92 2.49 6.92
CA ASP A 45 3.13 2.34 5.47
C ASP A 45 3.76 0.97 5.14
N ALA A 46 4.80 0.58 5.87
CA ALA A 46 5.41 -0.73 5.69
C ALA A 46 4.43 -1.89 5.95
N ALA A 47 3.60 -1.79 6.99
CA ALA A 47 2.58 -2.80 7.27
C ALA A 47 1.51 -2.88 6.15
N LEU A 48 1.12 -1.74 5.56
CA LEU A 48 0.18 -1.68 4.44
C LEU A 48 0.77 -2.34 3.18
N VAL A 49 2.03 -2.04 2.84
CA VAL A 49 2.73 -2.67 1.70
C VAL A 49 2.78 -4.19 1.88
N ALA A 50 3.14 -4.68 3.07
CA ALA A 50 3.15 -6.11 3.36
C ALA A 50 1.76 -6.74 3.19
N SER A 51 0.71 -6.07 3.68
CA SER A 51 -0.68 -6.53 3.55
C SER A 51 -1.14 -6.62 2.09
N LEU A 52 -0.74 -5.66 1.25
CA LEU A 52 -1.00 -5.69 -0.19
C LEU A 52 -0.30 -6.88 -0.87
N VAL A 53 0.97 -7.13 -0.54
CA VAL A 53 1.71 -8.27 -1.09
C VAL A 53 1.04 -9.59 -0.71
N VAL A 54 0.61 -9.75 0.54
CA VAL A 54 -0.14 -10.94 0.99
C VAL A 54 -1.44 -11.10 0.21
N MET A 55 -2.20 -10.01 0.02
CA MET A 55 -3.43 -10.04 -0.77
C MET A 55 -3.16 -10.48 -2.22
N VAL A 56 -2.08 -10.01 -2.84
CA VAL A 56 -1.68 -10.43 -4.20
C VAL A 56 -1.32 -11.92 -4.25
N ILE A 57 -0.62 -12.44 -3.23
CA ILE A 57 -0.31 -13.87 -3.13
C ILE A 57 -1.59 -14.70 -3.06
N ILE A 58 -2.53 -14.34 -2.18
CA ILE A 58 -3.80 -15.07 -2.00
C ILE A 58 -4.66 -14.99 -3.26
N SER A 59 -4.87 -13.79 -3.80
CA SER A 59 -5.67 -13.58 -5.02
C SER A 59 -5.08 -14.28 -6.24
N GLY A 60 -3.75 -14.32 -6.35
CA GLY A 60 -3.06 -15.10 -7.37
C GLY A 60 -3.31 -16.60 -7.22
N TYR A 61 -3.16 -17.14 -6.00
CA TYR A 61 -3.39 -18.56 -5.74
C TYR A 61 -4.84 -18.95 -6.06
N GLU A 62 -5.81 -18.15 -5.62
CA GLU A 62 -7.22 -18.35 -5.89
C GLU A 62 -7.52 -18.35 -7.39
N ASN A 63 -7.02 -17.37 -8.14
CA ASN A 63 -7.30 -17.25 -9.57
C ASN A 63 -6.64 -18.31 -10.45
N PHE A 64 -5.44 -18.77 -10.12
CA PHE A 64 -4.61 -19.58 -11.01
C PHE A 64 -4.37 -21.01 -10.55
N VAL A 65 -4.61 -21.33 -9.28
CA VAL A 65 -4.36 -22.68 -8.74
C VAL A 65 -5.64 -23.26 -8.15
N SER A 66 -6.34 -22.50 -7.29
CA SER A 66 -7.59 -22.96 -6.63
C SER A 66 -8.69 -23.34 -7.63
N ARG A 67 -8.85 -22.57 -8.71
CA ARG A 67 -9.88 -22.84 -9.74
C ARG A 67 -9.68 -24.16 -10.51
N PHE A 68 -8.47 -24.72 -10.52
CA PHE A 68 -8.21 -26.00 -11.18
C PHE A 68 -8.52 -27.20 -10.28
N ASP A 69 -8.55 -27.00 -8.95
CA ASP A 69 -8.87 -28.01 -7.94
C ASP A 69 -10.39 -28.11 -7.67
N GLU A 70 -11.15 -27.04 -7.96
CA GLU A 70 -12.62 -26.99 -7.85
C GLU A 70 -13.39 -27.59 -9.06
N ASN A 71 -12.75 -28.44 -9.87
CA ASN A 71 -13.43 -29.11 -10.99
C ASN A 71 -14.43 -30.21 -10.56
N ASP A 72 -14.55 -30.50 -9.26
CA ASP A 72 -15.75 -31.16 -8.70
C ASP A 72 -16.84 -30.12 -8.37
N GLY A 73 -17.31 -29.49 -9.45
CA GLY A 73 -18.66 -28.97 -9.59
C GLY A 73 -19.18 -28.00 -8.53
N LYS A 74 -18.79 -26.71 -8.61
CA LYS A 74 -19.72 -25.57 -8.38
C LYS A 74 -19.35 -24.35 -9.23
N VAL A 75 -19.98 -24.26 -10.40
CA VAL A 75 -19.95 -23.07 -11.27
C VAL A 75 -21.01 -22.07 -10.79
N HIS A 76 -20.67 -21.19 -9.83
CA HIS A 76 -21.51 -20.02 -9.52
C HIS A 76 -20.77 -18.88 -8.81
N TRP A 77 -19.58 -18.46 -9.26
CA TRP A 77 -18.95 -17.25 -8.69
C TRP A 77 -18.51 -16.21 -9.73
N LEU A 78 -18.64 -16.48 -11.03
CA LEU A 78 -18.56 -15.44 -12.07
C LEU A 78 -19.89 -14.70 -12.26
N GLY A 79 -20.51 -14.30 -11.14
CA GLY A 79 -21.44 -13.19 -11.13
C GLY A 79 -20.62 -11.91 -11.21
N THR A 80 -20.37 -11.42 -12.43
CA THR A 80 -19.94 -10.04 -12.74
C THR A 80 -19.11 -9.39 -11.63
N ILE A 81 -17.80 -9.68 -11.56
CA ILE A 81 -16.89 -8.68 -10.98
C ILE A 81 -17.08 -7.46 -11.86
N ASP A 82 -17.89 -6.52 -11.40
CA ASP A 82 -18.17 -5.29 -12.10
C ASP A 82 -16.83 -4.57 -12.21
N VAL A 83 -16.25 -4.65 -13.41
CA VAL A 83 -14.94 -4.09 -13.71
C VAL A 83 -14.94 -2.58 -13.45
N GLY A 84 -16.13 -1.94 -13.45
CA GLY A 84 -16.34 -0.58 -12.96
C GLY A 84 -16.02 -0.44 -11.46
N SER A 85 -16.70 -1.19 -10.60
CA SER A 85 -16.45 -1.20 -9.14
C SER A 85 -15.01 -1.52 -8.76
N LEU A 86 -14.32 -2.38 -9.52
CA LEU A 86 -12.92 -2.73 -9.27
C LEU A 86 -11.98 -1.56 -9.60
N LYS A 87 -12.20 -0.85 -10.73
CA LYS A 87 -11.41 0.32 -11.11
C LYS A 87 -11.52 1.44 -10.07
N VAL A 88 -12.72 1.72 -9.59
CA VAL A 88 -12.97 2.74 -8.55
C VAL A 88 -12.31 2.35 -7.22
N LYS A 89 -12.39 1.08 -6.82
CA LYS A 89 -11.78 0.59 -5.58
C LYS A 89 -10.25 0.67 -5.63
N VAL A 90 -9.63 0.38 -6.77
CA VAL A 90 -8.19 0.53 -6.96
C VAL A 90 -7.78 2.00 -6.96
N ALA A 91 -8.49 2.86 -7.69
CA ALA A 91 -8.18 4.29 -7.76
C ALA A 91 -8.30 4.98 -6.39
N SER A 92 -9.35 4.68 -5.63
CA SER A 92 -9.53 5.22 -4.26
C SER A 92 -8.42 4.75 -3.30
N THR A 93 -7.93 3.52 -3.42
CA THR A 93 -6.81 3.01 -2.62
C THR A 93 -5.51 3.76 -2.94
N ILE A 94 -5.23 4.03 -4.23
CA ILE A 94 -4.06 4.81 -4.66
C ILE A 94 -4.11 6.24 -4.11
N VAL A 95 -5.28 6.89 -4.20
CA VAL A 95 -5.47 8.24 -3.65
C VAL A 95 -5.22 8.26 -2.14
N ALA A 96 -5.76 7.30 -1.39
CA ALA A 96 -5.58 7.22 0.05
C ALA A 96 -4.10 7.06 0.46
N ILE A 97 -3.36 6.15 -0.18
CA ILE A 97 -1.92 5.95 0.07
C ILE A 97 -1.15 7.23 -0.26
N SER A 98 -1.46 7.86 -1.40
CA SER A 98 -0.82 9.11 -1.80
C SER A 98 -1.10 10.26 -0.84
N SER A 99 -2.30 10.37 -0.27
CA SER A 99 -2.64 11.37 0.74
C SER A 99 -1.82 11.19 2.02
N ILE A 100 -1.65 9.94 2.48
CA ILE A 100 -0.82 9.62 3.65
C ILE A 100 0.63 10.04 3.41
N HIS A 101 1.17 9.74 2.23
CA HIS A 101 2.53 10.14 1.87
C HIS A 101 2.70 11.67 1.82
N LEU A 102 1.74 12.38 1.21
CA LEU A 102 1.79 13.84 1.14
C LEU A 102 1.72 14.47 2.54
N LEU A 103 0.95 13.88 3.46
CA LEU A 103 0.92 14.30 4.86
C LEU A 103 2.28 14.10 5.55
N GLN A 104 2.96 12.96 5.30
CA GLN A 104 4.30 12.71 5.82
C GLN A 104 5.31 13.75 5.32
N VAL A 105 5.28 14.04 4.03
CA VAL A 105 6.14 15.05 3.39
C VAL A 105 5.85 16.44 3.96
N PHE A 106 4.57 16.78 4.16
CA PHE A 106 4.17 18.05 4.73
C PHE A 106 4.69 18.22 6.17
N LEU A 107 4.56 17.19 7.01
CA LEU A 107 5.08 17.18 8.38
C LEU A 107 6.61 17.28 8.44
N ASN A 108 7.32 16.80 7.41
CA ASN A 108 8.77 16.92 7.27
C ASN A 108 9.18 17.92 6.18
N SER A 109 8.39 18.97 5.95
CA SER A 109 8.56 19.88 4.79
C SER A 109 9.94 20.56 4.73
N VAL A 110 10.61 20.74 5.87
CA VAL A 110 11.96 21.31 5.96
C VAL A 110 13.02 20.45 5.26
N SER A 111 12.77 19.14 5.13
CA SER A 111 13.67 18.21 4.43
C SER A 111 13.46 18.17 2.91
N TYR A 112 12.50 18.93 2.38
CA TYR A 112 12.14 18.94 0.96
C TYR A 112 12.26 20.34 0.37
N THR A 113 12.60 20.40 -0.91
CA THR A 113 12.59 21.68 -1.64
C THR A 113 11.17 22.08 -2.00
N THR A 114 10.93 23.38 -2.21
CA THR A 114 9.64 23.91 -2.68
C THR A 114 9.18 23.21 -3.96
N ASP A 115 10.10 22.93 -4.90
CA ASP A 115 9.78 22.23 -6.14
C ASP A 115 9.31 20.79 -5.90
N GLN A 116 9.95 20.08 -4.96
CA GLN A 116 9.52 18.72 -4.60
C GLN A 116 8.13 18.72 -3.97
N LEU A 117 7.86 19.66 -3.05
CA LEU A 117 6.54 19.82 -2.43
C LEU A 117 5.46 20.13 -3.46
N MET A 118 5.76 21.02 -4.40
CA MET A 118 4.87 21.38 -5.50
C MET A 118 4.56 20.16 -6.38
N TRP A 119 5.58 19.43 -6.85
CA TRP A 119 5.36 18.26 -7.70
C TRP A 119 4.62 17.13 -7.00
N LEU A 120 4.92 16.86 -5.73
CA LEU A 120 4.19 15.87 -4.93
C LEU A 120 2.70 16.24 -4.80
N THR A 121 2.39 17.52 -4.59
CA THR A 121 1.01 18.01 -4.51
C THR A 121 0.30 17.92 -5.86
N ILE A 122 0.97 18.28 -6.96
CA ILE A 122 0.42 18.19 -8.32
C ILE A 122 0.12 16.74 -8.69
N ILE A 123 1.04 15.81 -8.42
CA ILE A 123 0.85 14.38 -8.69
C ILE A 123 -0.32 13.84 -7.87
N HIS A 124 -0.44 14.22 -6.60
CA HIS A 124 -1.57 13.83 -5.76
C HIS A 124 -2.91 14.32 -6.34
N LEU A 125 -2.97 15.59 -6.76
CA LEU A 125 -4.15 16.14 -7.42
C LEU A 125 -4.48 15.41 -8.72
N ALA A 126 -3.49 14.99 -9.50
CA ALA A 126 -3.71 14.18 -10.70
C ALA A 126 -4.34 12.82 -10.37
N PHE A 127 -3.92 12.17 -9.27
CA PHE A 127 -4.55 10.93 -8.79
C PHE A 127 -5.98 11.15 -8.32
N VAL A 128 -6.25 12.23 -7.57
CA VAL A 128 -7.60 12.60 -7.13
C VAL A 128 -8.51 12.83 -8.33
N LEU A 129 -8.06 13.61 -9.31
CA LEU A 129 -8.81 13.88 -10.53
C LEU A 129 -9.10 12.59 -11.32
N SER A 130 -8.09 11.73 -11.47
CA SER A 130 -8.23 10.44 -12.15
C SER A 130 -9.24 9.53 -11.45
N ALA A 131 -9.22 9.50 -10.12
CA ALA A 131 -10.18 8.71 -9.33
C ALA A 131 -11.60 9.25 -9.45
N LEU A 132 -11.78 10.58 -9.46
CA LEU A 132 -13.08 11.21 -9.66
C LEU A 132 -13.65 10.92 -11.06
N MET A 133 -12.82 10.98 -12.10
CA MET A 133 -13.24 10.62 -13.46
C MET A 133 -13.64 9.15 -13.61
N LEU A 134 -13.01 8.25 -12.85
CA LEU A 134 -13.36 6.82 -12.87
C LEU A 134 -14.62 6.52 -12.05
N ALA A 135 -14.99 7.38 -11.12
CA ALA A 135 -16.16 7.24 -10.26
C ALA A 135 -17.46 7.75 -10.91
N TYR A 136 -17.36 8.51 -12.00
CA TYR A 136 -18.48 9.11 -12.72
C TYR A 136 -18.75 8.43 -14.07
#